data_AF-A0A1S6QKW2-F1
#
_entry.id   AF-A0A1S6QKW2-F1
#
_cell.length_a   1.000
_cell.length_b   1.000
_cell.length_c   1.000
_cell.angle_alpha   90.00
_cell.angle_beta   90.00
_cell.angle_gamma   90.00
#
_symmetry.space_group_name_H-M   'P 1'
#
loop_
_entity.id
_entity.type
_entity.pdbx_description
1 polymer ?
#
loop_
_entity_poly.entity_id
_entity_poly.type
_entity_poly.pdbx_seq_one_letter_code
_entity_poly.pdbx_strand_id
1 'polypeptide(L)'
;MILDILVLLMIFISFFIGSYLLTHSNQTLFGLDLSKDIHLRRMIIAHAIIFLVLGLLAVIALFINNMAMVVVTLILMVIFGSVTQAILVFKVTKH
;
A
#
# COMPACT_ATOMS: atom_id res chain seq x y z
N MET A 1 4.10 21.35 10.90
CA MET A 1 4.93 21.56 9.69
C MET A 1 5.66 20.30 9.24
N ILE A 2 6.64 19.76 9.99
CA ILE A 2 7.35 18.53 9.56
C ILE A 2 6.42 17.32 9.45
N LEU A 3 5.50 17.18 10.41
CA LEU A 3 4.56 16.05 10.44
C LEU A 3 3.58 16.13 9.26
N ASP A 4 3.09 17.32 8.92
CA ASP A 4 2.18 17.53 7.78
C ASP A 4 2.85 17.18 6.44
N ILE A 5 4.13 17.56 6.29
CA ILE A 5 4.93 17.21 5.10
C ILE A 5 5.13 15.70 5.01
N LEU A 6 5.44 15.04 6.14
CA LEU A 6 5.58 13.58 6.19
C LEU A 6 4.27 12.87 5.83
N VAL A 7 3.13 13.34 6.35
CA VAL A 7 1.82 12.77 6.05
C VAL A 7 1.49 12.95 4.58
N LEU A 8 1.72 14.13 4.03
CA LEU A 8 1.52 14.40 2.60
C LEU A 8 2.36 13.46 1.73
N LEU A 9 3.64 13.28 2.07
CA LEU A 9 4.52 12.34 1.40
C LEU A 9 3.98 10.91 1.47
N MET A 10 3.52 10.47 2.65
CA MET A 10 2.96 9.13 2.83
C MET A 10 1.66 8.93 2.04
N ILE A 11 0.82 9.96 1.92
CA ILE A 11 -0.37 9.94 1.06
C ILE A 11 0.03 9.64 -0.39
N PHE A 12 1.02 10.38 -0.92
CA PHE A 12 1.49 10.16 -2.30
C PHE A 12 2.08 8.76 -2.49
N ILE A 13 2.91 8.29 -1.55
CA ILE A 13 3.48 6.95 -1.59
C ILE A 13 2.38 5.89 -1.55
N SER A 14 1.38 6.05 -0.70
CA SER A 14 0.25 5.12 -0.56
C SER A 14 -0.54 5.03 -1.87
N PHE A 15 -0.87 6.16 -2.49
CA PHE A 15 -1.56 6.17 -3.78
C PHE A 15 -0.71 5.59 -4.91
N PHE A 16 0.59 5.88 -4.92
CA PHE A 16 1.52 5.33 -5.89
C PHE A 16 1.60 3.81 -5.78
N ILE A 17 1.87 3.27 -4.58
CA ILE A 17 1.96 1.83 -4.34
C ILE A 17 0.64 1.15 -4.68
N GLY A 18 -0.49 1.69 -4.19
CA GLY A 18 -1.82 1.13 -4.45
C GLY A 18 -2.10 1.04 -5.96
N SER A 19 -1.88 2.12 -6.70
CA SER A 19 -2.10 2.15 -8.15
C SER A 19 -1.13 1.25 -8.90
N TYR A 20 0.14 1.20 -8.47
CA TYR A 20 1.17 0.34 -9.06
C TYR A 20 0.83 -1.14 -8.92
N LEU A 21 0.45 -1.58 -7.71
CA LEU A 21 0.04 -2.96 -7.46
C LEU A 21 -1.22 -3.34 -8.25
N LEU A 22 -2.17 -2.42 -8.38
CA LEU A 22 -3.41 -2.66 -9.12
C LEU A 22 -3.14 -2.85 -10.62
N THR A 23 -2.35 -1.95 -11.22
CA THR A 23 -2.01 -1.98 -12.65
C THR A 23 -1.19 -3.21 -13.03
N HIS A 24 -0.30 -3.66 -12.15
CA HIS A 24 0.56 -4.82 -12.40
C HIS A 24 -0.07 -6.14 -11.92
N SER A 25 -1.28 -6.13 -11.37
CA SER A 25 -1.96 -7.34 -10.88
C SER A 25 -2.28 -8.38 -11.95
N ASN A 26 -2.34 -7.97 -13.22
CA ASN A 26 -2.55 -8.82 -14.39
C ASN A 26 -1.28 -8.99 -15.25
N GLN A 27 -0.13 -8.50 -14.76
CA GLN A 27 1.15 -8.53 -15.46
C GLN A 27 2.19 -9.22 -14.58
N THR A 28 3.43 -9.27 -15.06
CA THR A 28 4.56 -9.67 -14.24
C THR A 28 4.88 -8.57 -13.23
N LEU A 29 5.02 -8.96 -11.97
CA LEU A 29 5.38 -8.07 -10.89
C LEU A 29 6.64 -8.61 -10.21
N PHE A 30 7.75 -7.88 -10.32
CA PHE A 30 9.08 -8.31 -9.83
C PHE A 30 9.49 -9.72 -10.33
N GLY A 31 9.21 -10.03 -11.59
CA GLY A 31 9.49 -11.34 -12.18
C GLY A 31 8.48 -12.44 -11.81
N LEU A 32 7.52 -12.18 -10.91
CA LEU A 32 6.43 -13.09 -10.60
C LEU A 32 5.29 -12.93 -11.59
N ASP A 33 4.89 -14.02 -12.23
CA ASP A 33 3.72 -14.06 -13.10
C ASP A 33 2.45 -14.24 -12.26
N LEU A 34 1.83 -13.11 -11.87
CA LEU A 34 0.63 -13.08 -11.03
C LEU A 34 -0.58 -13.72 -11.72
N SER A 35 -0.57 -13.88 -13.05
CA SER A 35 -1.67 -14.54 -13.76
C SER A 35 -1.79 -16.03 -13.44
N LYS A 36 -0.68 -16.66 -13.04
CA LYS A 36 -0.59 -18.10 -12.74
C LYS A 36 -0.90 -18.45 -11.28
N ASP A 37 -0.70 -17.51 -10.34
CA ASP A 37 -0.98 -17.69 -8.92
C ASP A 37 -2.16 -16.80 -8.49
N ILE A 38 -3.38 -17.36 -8.59
CA ILE A 38 -4.62 -16.64 -8.29
C ILE A 38 -4.70 -16.17 -6.83
N HIS A 39 -4.06 -16.90 -5.90
CA HIS A 39 -4.02 -16.51 -4.49
C HIS A 39 -3.14 -15.28 -4.32
N LEU A 40 -1.94 -15.29 -4.90
CA LEU A 40 -1.04 -14.15 -4.86
C LEU A 40 -1.65 -12.91 -5.53
N ARG A 41 -2.27 -13.08 -6.71
CA ARG A 41 -2.97 -12.00 -7.41
C ARG A 41 -4.09 -11.38 -6.58
N ARG A 42 -4.98 -12.19 -5.99
CA ARG A 42 -6.06 -11.68 -5.12
C ARG A 42 -5.49 -10.91 -3.93
N MET A 43 -4.42 -11.42 -3.36
CA MET A 43 -3.77 -10.79 -2.22
C MET A 43 -3.14 -9.44 -2.61
N ILE A 44 -2.45 -9.36 -3.74
CA ILE A 44 -1.88 -8.11 -4.29
C ILE A 44 -2.97 -7.08 -4.54
N ILE A 45 -4.08 -7.48 -5.17
CA ILE A 45 -5.23 -6.59 -5.43
C ILE A 45 -5.84 -6.09 -4.11
N ALA A 46 -5.99 -6.97 -3.10
CA ALA A 46 -6.50 -6.57 -1.80
C ALA A 46 -5.57 -5.53 -1.13
N HIS A 47 -4.26 -5.75 -1.15
CA HIS A 47 -3.29 -4.81 -0.59
C HIS A 47 -3.27 -3.48 -1.37
N ALA A 48 -3.38 -3.54 -2.70
CA ALA A 48 -3.51 -2.36 -3.55
C ALA A 48 -4.69 -1.48 -3.12
N ILE A 49 -5.87 -2.09 -2.93
CA ILE A 49 -7.08 -1.38 -2.48
C ILE A 49 -6.88 -0.81 -1.08
N ILE A 50 -6.29 -1.56 -0.15
CA ILE A 50 -6.03 -1.09 1.21
C ILE A 50 -5.12 0.14 1.19
N PHE A 51 -4.08 0.16 0.36
CA PHE A 51 -3.22 1.34 0.20
C PHE A 51 -3.98 2.56 -0.33
N LEU A 52 -4.89 2.39 -1.30
CA LEU A 52 -5.71 3.49 -1.79
C LEU A 52 -6.64 4.02 -0.70
N VAL A 53 -7.27 3.12 0.08
CA VAL A 53 -8.15 3.48 1.20
C VAL A 53 -7.40 4.20 2.31
N LEU A 54 -6.22 3.71 2.70
CA LEU A 54 -5.38 4.35 3.71
C LEU A 54 -4.92 5.73 3.24
N GLY A 55 -4.53 5.88 1.97
CA GLY A 55 -4.20 7.17 1.37
C GLY A 55 -5.37 8.16 1.48
N LEU A 56 -6.58 7.72 1.15
CA LEU A 56 -7.79 8.54 1.26
C LEU A 56 -8.10 8.90 2.73
N LEU A 57 -7.99 7.95 3.66
CA LEU A 57 -8.20 8.20 5.08
C LEU A 57 -7.20 9.22 5.64
N ALA A 58 -5.95 9.19 5.19
CA ALA A 58 -4.95 10.19 5.60
C ALA A 58 -5.28 11.59 5.05
N VAL A 59 -5.80 11.70 3.82
CA VAL A 59 -6.31 12.98 3.27
C VAL A 59 -7.48 13.50 4.12
N ILE A 60 -8.44 12.63 4.44
CA ILE A 60 -9.60 12.99 5.28
C ILE A 60 -9.11 13.44 6.66
N ALA A 61 -8.18 12.71 7.27
CA ALA A 61 -7.63 13.00 8.59
C ALA A 61 -6.96 14.39 8.65
N LEU A 62 -6.23 14.77 7.59
CA LEU A 62 -5.66 16.11 7.46
C LEU A 62 -6.75 17.18 7.33
N PHE A 63 -7.78 16.93 6.52
CA PHE A 63 -8.86 17.90 6.28
C PHE A 63 -9.64 18.24 7.57
N ILE A 64 -9.88 17.24 8.42
CA ILE A 64 -10.57 17.42 9.71
C ILE A 64 -9.62 17.79 10.87
N ASN A 65 -8.31 17.96 10.59
CA ASN A 65 -7.27 18.22 11.59
C ASN A 65 -7.25 17.21 12.76
N ASN A 66 -7.51 15.92 12.49
CA ASN A 66 -7.54 14.87 13.51
C ASN A 66 -6.19 14.13 13.59
N MET A 67 -5.33 14.60 14.51
CA MET A 67 -3.99 14.03 14.75
C MET A 67 -3.99 12.54 15.13
N ALA A 68 -4.97 12.08 15.91
CA ALA A 68 -5.05 10.67 16.29
C ALA A 68 -5.32 9.79 15.06
N MET A 69 -6.23 10.22 14.19
CA MET A 69 -6.53 9.54 12.93
C MET A 69 -5.31 9.52 12.01
N VAL A 70 -4.59 10.65 11.88
CA VAL A 70 -3.34 10.72 11.11
C VAL A 70 -2.33 9.67 11.59
N VAL A 71 -2.06 9.62 12.89
CA VAL A 71 -1.08 8.68 13.47
C VAL A 71 -1.50 7.23 13.24
N VAL A 72 -2.78 6.90 13.48
CA VAL A 72 -3.31 5.54 13.24
C VAL A 72 -3.17 5.15 11.77
N THR A 73 -3.52 6.05 10.85
CA THR A 73 -3.41 5.77 9.41
C THR A 73 -1.96 5.57 8.98
N LEU A 74 -1.02 6.36 9.49
CA LEU A 74 0.41 6.17 9.23
C LEU A 74 0.93 4.81 9.72
N ILE A 75 0.57 4.41 10.94
CA ILE A 75 0.94 3.09 11.49
C ILE A 75 0.42 1.97 10.59
N LEU A 76 -0.85 2.07 10.16
CA LEU A 76 -1.45 1.08 9.27
C LEU A 76 -0.73 1.02 7.91
N MET A 77 -0.37 2.17 7.32
CA MET A 77 0.40 2.21 6.07
C MET A 77 1.73 1.45 6.20
N VAL A 78 2.46 1.64 7.30
CA VAL A 78 3.74 0.96 7.56
C VAL A 78 3.54 -0.55 7.72
N ILE A 79 2.52 -0.97 8.48
CA ILE A 79 2.22 -2.39 8.69
C ILE A 79 1.88 -3.05 7.34
N PHE A 80 0.94 -2.48 6.59
CA PHE A 80 0.53 -3.06 5.30
C PHE A 80 1.65 -3.04 4.26
N GLY A 81 2.49 -2.01 4.25
CA GLY A 81 3.69 -1.98 3.40
C GLY A 81 4.70 -3.05 3.75
N SER A 82 5.00 -3.23 5.03
CA SER A 82 5.91 -4.27 5.50
C SER A 82 5.39 -5.67 5.17
N VAL A 83 4.09 -5.92 5.38
CA VAL A 83 3.43 -7.20 5.06
C VAL A 83 3.47 -7.46 3.55
N THR A 84 3.12 -6.47 2.73
CA THR A 84 3.14 -6.59 1.26
C THR A 84 4.55 -6.92 0.78
N GLN A 85 5.56 -6.20 1.28
CA GLN A 85 6.96 -6.43 0.95
C GLN A 85 7.42 -7.82 1.37
N ALA A 86 7.11 -8.25 2.59
CA ALA A 86 7.49 -9.57 3.09
C ALA A 86 6.93 -10.69 2.20
N ILE A 87 5.67 -10.57 1.78
CA ILE A 87 5.03 -11.59 0.94
C ILE A 87 5.63 -11.63 -0.46
N LEU A 88 5.90 -10.46 -1.05
CA LEU A 88 6.57 -10.37 -2.34
C LEU A 88 7.98 -10.97 -2.28
N VAL A 89 8.80 -10.57 -1.31
CA VAL A 89 10.17 -11.06 -1.16
C VAL A 89 10.19 -12.58 -0.92
N PHE A 90 9.30 -13.09 -0.07
CA PHE A 90 9.20 -14.52 0.21
C PHE A 90 8.78 -15.34 -1.02
N LYS A 91 7.90 -14.79 -1.86
CA LYS A 91 7.51 -15.45 -3.12
C LYS A 91 8.60 -15.39 -4.18
N VAL A 92 9.34 -14.28 -4.28
CA VAL A 92 10.48 -14.16 -5.21
C VAL A 92 11.61 -15.10 -4.83
N THR A 93 11.95 -15.19 -3.54
CA THR A 93 13.08 -16.02 -3.06
C THR A 93 12.82 -17.52 -3.04
N LYS A 94 11.55 -17.94 -3.09
CA LYS A 94 11.14 -19.35 -3.21
C LYS A 94 10.96 -19.83 -4.65
N HIS A 95 10.95 -18.91 -5.61
CA HIS A 95 10.86 -19.20 -7.04
C HIS A 95 12.24 -19.38 -7.64
#